data_AF-A0A310SBU6-F1
#
_entry.id   AF-A0A310SBU6-F1
#
_cell.length_a   1.000
_cell.length_b   1.000
_cell.length_c   1.000
_cell.angle_alpha   90.00
_cell.angle_beta   90.00
_cell.angle_gamma   90.00
#
_symmetry.space_group_name_H-M   'P 1'
#
loop_
_entity.id
_entity.type
_entity.pdbx_description
1 polymer ?
#
loop_
_entity_poly.entity_id
_entity_poly.type
_entity_poly.pdbx_seq_one_letter_code
_entity_poly.pdbx_strand_id
1 'polypeptide(L)'
;MESWRIGTPEKMEPKGEYLSGIAYITWNNLTMTKEVVSFTEADLSNDINERFNQLFKAKNKWTVQEITPYLINLTTHRMNVNALLTKYARCSVINGIKYYNSKHGK
;
A
#
# COMPACT_ATOMS: atom_id res chain seq x y z
N MET A 1 12.96 -1.83 10.93
CA MET A 1 13.10 -0.42 11.33
C MET A 1 14.39 -0.15 12.09
N GLU A 2 14.78 -1.02 13.04
CA GLU A 2 16.04 -0.91 13.78
C GLU A 2 17.27 -0.69 12.88
N SER A 3 17.46 -1.55 11.88
CA SER A 3 18.58 -1.45 10.94
C SER A 3 18.62 -0.13 10.18
N TRP A 4 17.46 0.46 9.87
CA TRP A 4 17.39 1.78 9.23
C TRP A 4 17.83 2.87 10.22
N ARG A 5 17.41 2.79 11.49
CA ARG A 5 17.81 3.76 12.52
C ARG A 5 19.32 3.81 12.72
N ILE A 6 19.99 2.65 12.69
CA ILE A 6 21.46 2.57 12.82
C ILE A 6 22.17 3.38 11.72
N GLY A 7 21.65 3.37 10.49
CA GLY A 7 22.21 4.11 9.36
C GLY A 7 21.69 5.54 9.20
N THR A 8 20.83 6.02 10.11
CA THR A 8 20.16 7.32 10.00
C THR A 8 20.86 8.37 10.88
N PRO A 9 21.06 9.61 10.40
CA PRO A 9 21.63 10.68 11.23
C PRO A 9 20.81 10.96 12.50
N GLU A 10 21.47 11.44 13.58
CA GLU A 10 20.85 11.66 14.90
C GLU A 10 19.56 12.51 14.89
N LYS A 11 19.42 13.41 13.92
CA LYS A 11 18.27 14.32 13.80
C LYS A 11 17.16 13.81 12.86
N MET A 12 17.25 12.57 12.42
CA MET A 12 16.28 11.97 11.52
C MET A 12 15.72 10.68 12.13
N GLU A 13 14.39 10.56 12.11
CA GLU A 13 13.68 9.40 12.61
C GLU A 13 13.08 8.61 11.45
N PRO A 14 13.46 7.33 11.26
CA PRO A 14 12.84 6.47 10.27
C PRO A 14 11.34 6.28 10.50
N LYS A 15 10.51 6.63 9.51
CA LYS A 15 9.06 6.44 9.55
C LYS A 15 8.62 5.53 8.43
N GLY A 16 7.62 4.69 8.69
CA GLY A 16 7.05 3.81 7.66
C GLY A 16 6.49 4.58 6.46
N GLU A 17 5.99 5.79 6.70
CA GLU A 17 5.47 6.69 5.66
C GLU A 17 6.51 7.07 4.60
N TYR A 18 7.80 7.06 4.95
CA TYR A 18 8.90 7.35 4.03
C TYR A 18 9.20 6.19 3.07
N LEU A 19 8.58 5.02 3.28
CA LEU A 19 8.67 3.86 2.40
C LEU A 19 7.50 3.78 1.40
N SER A 20 6.57 4.73 1.48
CA SER A 20 5.42 4.84 0.59
C SER A 20 5.83 4.77 -0.88
N GLY A 21 5.29 3.81 -1.63
CA GLY A 21 5.58 3.63 -3.06
C GLY A 21 6.83 2.81 -3.38
N ILE A 22 7.66 2.44 -2.40
CA ILE A 22 8.84 1.57 -2.59
C ILE A 22 8.79 0.27 -1.76
N ALA A 23 8.01 0.26 -0.69
CA ALA A 23 7.75 -0.92 0.12
C ALA A 23 6.41 -0.80 0.86
N TYR A 24 5.91 -1.92 1.37
CA TYR A 24 4.80 -1.93 2.31
C TYR A 24 5.18 -2.63 3.60
N ILE A 25 4.48 -2.26 4.67
CA ILE A 25 4.61 -2.90 5.98
C ILE A 25 3.46 -3.87 6.16
N THR A 26 3.77 -5.11 6.55
CA THR A 26 2.78 -6.14 6.85
C THR A 26 3.12 -6.86 8.16
N TRP A 27 2.12 -7.51 8.74
CA TRP A 27 2.31 -8.37 9.90
C TRP A 27 2.62 -9.79 9.42
N ASN A 28 3.73 -10.34 9.88
CA ASN A 28 4.12 -11.71 9.62
C ASN A 28 3.67 -12.59 10.80
N ASN A 29 2.73 -13.50 10.53
CA ASN A 29 2.19 -14.39 11.56
C ASN A 29 3.19 -15.47 12.02
N LEU A 30 4.20 -15.80 11.22
CA LEU A 30 5.20 -16.82 11.57
C LEU A 30 6.22 -16.26 12.56
N THR A 31 6.71 -15.05 12.30
CA THR A 31 7.68 -14.37 13.16
C THR A 31 7.03 -13.54 14.26
N MET A 32 5.70 -13.35 14.20
CA MET A 32 4.93 -12.48 15.10
C MET A 32 5.49 -11.06 15.17
N THR A 33 5.91 -10.52 14.02
CA THR A 33 6.51 -9.18 13.90
C THR A 33 6.04 -8.45 12.65
N LYS A 34 6.21 -7.12 12.64
CA LYS A 34 6.05 -6.32 11.42
C LYS A 34 7.29 -6.45 10.54
N GLU A 35 7.08 -6.71 9.27
CA GLU A 35 8.14 -6.77 8.25
C GLU A 35 7.94 -5.67 7.19
N VAL A 36 9.05 -5.23 6.61
CA VAL A 36 9.10 -4.33 5.47
C VAL A 36 9.35 -5.17 4.24
N VAL A 37 8.43 -5.16 3.27
CA VAL A 37 8.54 -5.92 2.03
C VAL A 37 8.76 -4.95 0.88
N SER A 38 9.86 -5.14 0.14
CA SER A 38 10.16 -4.37 -1.06
C SER A 38 9.05 -4.54 -2.10
N PHE A 39 8.50 -3.44 -2.56
CA PHE A 39 7.38 -3.42 -3.50
C PHE A 39 7.30 -2.02 -4.10
N THR A 40 7.94 -1.82 -5.25
CA THR A 40 8.03 -0.50 -5.88
C THR A 40 6.89 -0.29 -6.86
N GLU A 41 6.34 0.93 -6.83
CA GLU A 41 5.34 1.39 -7.78
C GLU A 41 5.84 1.30 -9.23
N ALA A 42 7.12 1.56 -9.46
CA ALA A 42 7.72 1.57 -10.79
C ALA A 42 7.66 0.20 -11.51
N ASP A 43 7.56 -0.90 -10.76
CA ASP A 43 7.49 -2.26 -11.31
C ASP A 43 6.04 -2.70 -11.59
N LEU A 44 5.05 -1.88 -11.23
CA LEU A 44 3.63 -2.23 -11.39
C LEU A 44 3.10 -1.93 -12.79
N SER A 45 2.12 -2.73 -13.20
CA SER A 45 1.47 -2.57 -14.51
C SER A 45 0.80 -1.20 -14.66
N ASN A 46 0.85 -0.62 -15.85
CA ASN A 46 0.05 0.58 -16.19
C ASN A 46 -1.42 0.24 -16.47
N ASP A 47 -1.76 -1.04 -16.68
CA ASP A 47 -3.16 -1.47 -16.72
C ASP A 47 -3.76 -1.42 -15.30
N ILE A 48 -4.90 -0.73 -15.18
CA ILE A 48 -5.54 -0.48 -13.88
C ILE A 48 -5.95 -1.80 -13.22
N ASN A 49 -6.55 -2.73 -13.97
CA ASN A 49 -7.05 -3.98 -13.39
C ASN A 49 -5.89 -4.85 -12.90
N GLU A 50 -4.84 -4.99 -13.72
CA GLU A 50 -3.68 -5.78 -13.33
C GLU A 50 -2.93 -5.14 -12.16
N ARG A 51 -2.82 -3.81 -12.12
CA ARG A 51 -2.23 -3.13 -10.96
C ARG A 51 -2.98 -3.43 -9.66
N PHE A 52 -4.31 -3.34 -9.67
CA PHE A 52 -5.11 -3.70 -8.50
C PHE A 52 -4.95 -5.18 -8.12
N ASN A 53 -4.85 -6.08 -9.10
CA ASN A 53 -4.55 -7.50 -8.84
C ASN A 53 -3.19 -7.68 -8.16
N GLN A 54 -2.14 -7.02 -8.66
CA GLN A 54 -0.80 -7.07 -8.08
C GLN A 54 -0.79 -6.53 -6.63
N LEU A 55 -1.44 -5.39 -6.39
CA LEU A 55 -1.56 -4.78 -5.06
C LEU A 55 -2.26 -5.70 -4.05
N PHE A 56 -3.39 -6.32 -4.43
CA PHE A 56 -4.13 -7.19 -3.53
C PHE A 56 -3.52 -8.59 -3.36
N LYS A 57 -2.69 -9.04 -4.31
CA LYS A 57 -1.84 -10.24 -4.13
C LYS A 57 -0.70 -9.97 -3.14
N ALA A 58 -0.11 -8.78 -3.19
CA ALA A 58 1.00 -8.41 -2.30
C ALA A 58 0.53 -8.21 -0.84
N LYS A 59 -0.61 -7.54 -0.66
CA LYS A 59 -1.21 -7.30 0.66
C LYS A 59 -2.73 -7.30 0.58
N ASN A 60 -3.38 -8.06 1.47
CA ASN A 60 -4.81 -8.33 1.42
C ASN A 60 -5.69 -7.09 1.66
N LYS A 61 -5.26 -6.16 2.51
CA LYS A 61 -6.03 -4.98 2.91
C LYS A 61 -5.12 -3.77 2.94
N TRP A 62 -5.55 -2.70 2.29
CA TRP A 62 -4.83 -1.44 2.24
C TRP A 62 -5.68 -0.31 2.78
N THR A 63 -5.09 0.59 3.55
CA THR A 63 -5.70 1.90 3.82
C THR A 63 -5.53 2.83 2.61
N VAL A 64 -6.28 3.94 2.58
CA VAL A 64 -6.13 4.96 1.53
C VAL A 64 -4.69 5.51 1.51
N GLN A 65 -4.12 5.79 2.68
CA GLN A 65 -2.77 6.33 2.79
C GLN A 65 -1.73 5.36 2.23
N GLU A 66 -1.83 4.07 2.54
CA GLU A 66 -0.88 3.07 2.08
C GLU A 66 -0.97 2.79 0.57
N ILE A 67 -2.18 2.78 -0.02
CA ILE A 67 -2.35 2.43 -1.45
C ILE A 67 -2.18 3.62 -2.40
N THR A 68 -2.36 4.85 -1.92
CA THR A 68 -2.29 6.07 -2.74
C THR A 68 -1.01 6.21 -3.56
N PRO A 69 0.20 6.00 -3.00
CA PRO A 69 1.45 6.11 -3.75
C PRO A 69 1.50 5.19 -4.97
N TYR A 70 0.83 4.03 -4.91
CA TYR A 70 0.81 3.05 -5.98
C TYR A 70 -0.21 3.35 -7.08
N LEU A 71 -1.15 4.27 -6.85
CA LEU A 71 -2.25 4.58 -7.76
C LEU A 71 -2.20 6.00 -8.29
N ILE A 72 -1.36 6.87 -7.72
CA ILE A 72 -1.37 8.30 -8.03
C ILE A 72 -1.09 8.59 -9.51
N ASN A 73 -0.23 7.81 -10.14
CA ASN A 73 0.11 7.92 -11.57
C ASN A 73 -1.02 7.43 -12.50
N LEU A 74 -1.99 6.68 -11.99
CA LEU A 74 -3.18 6.27 -12.75
C LEU A 74 -4.33 7.29 -12.63
N THR A 75 -4.14 8.37 -11.86
CA THR A 75 -5.16 9.39 -11.71
C THR A 75 -5.24 10.28 -12.95
N THR A 76 -6.43 10.82 -13.19
CA THR A 76 -6.71 11.80 -14.24
C THR A 76 -7.53 12.94 -13.66
N HIS A 77 -7.77 14.01 -14.43
CA HIS A 77 -8.65 15.11 -14.02
C HIS A 77 -10.07 14.66 -13.65
N ARG A 78 -10.52 13.53 -14.19
CA ARG A 78 -11.86 12.97 -13.92
C ARG A 78 -11.87 11.87 -12.88
N MET A 79 -10.71 11.29 -12.55
CA MET A 79 -10.64 10.08 -11.74
C MET A 79 -9.47 10.16 -10.75
N ASN A 80 -9.79 10.50 -9.50
CA ASN A 80 -8.83 10.51 -8.39
C ASN A 80 -8.71 9.11 -7.75
N VAL A 81 -7.80 8.97 -6.77
CA VAL A 81 -7.57 7.70 -6.07
C VAL A 81 -8.85 7.15 -5.42
N ASN A 82 -9.66 7.99 -4.79
CA ASN A 82 -10.92 7.52 -4.16
C ASN A 82 -11.92 7.00 -5.21
N ALA A 83 -12.00 7.62 -6.38
CA ALA A 83 -12.81 7.15 -7.50
C ALA A 83 -12.29 5.81 -8.05
N LEU A 84 -10.97 5.66 -8.19
CA LEU A 84 -10.34 4.38 -8.54
C LEU A 84 -10.69 3.29 -7.53
N LEU A 85 -10.49 3.55 -6.24
CA LEU A 85 -10.79 2.60 -5.18
C LEU A 85 -12.27 2.19 -5.15
N THR A 86 -13.19 3.13 -5.38
CA THR A 86 -14.63 2.83 -5.45
C THR A 86 -14.97 1.93 -6.64
N LYS A 87 -14.30 2.15 -7.79
CA LYS A 87 -14.54 1.39 -9.02
C LYS A 87 -13.88 0.01 -9.04
N TYR A 88 -12.68 -0.14 -8.46
CA TYR A 88 -11.87 -1.35 -8.62
C TYR A 88 -11.66 -2.16 -7.32
N ALA A 89 -12.06 -1.64 -6.15
CA ALA A 89 -11.88 -2.32 -4.87
C ALA A 89 -13.18 -2.43 -4.07
N ARG A 90 -13.16 -3.28 -3.04
CA ARG A 90 -14.20 -3.37 -2.02
C ARG A 90 -13.75 -2.65 -0.75
N CYS A 91 -14.59 -1.76 -0.24
CA CYS A 91 -14.34 -1.04 1.00
C CYS A 91 -14.89 -1.83 2.20
N SER A 92 -14.14 -1.83 3.29
CA SER A 92 -14.56 -2.28 4.61
C SER A 92 -14.11 -1.26 5.65
N VAL A 93 -14.84 -1.13 6.76
CA VAL A 93 -14.48 -0.20 7.83
C VAL A 93 -14.18 -1.00 9.09
N ILE A 94 -13.01 -0.80 9.67
CA ILE A 94 -12.58 -1.44 10.92
C ILE A 94 -12.10 -0.34 11.84
N ASN A 95 -12.72 -0.19 13.02
CA ASN A 95 -12.41 0.85 13.99
C ASN A 95 -12.39 2.27 13.38
N GLY A 96 -13.35 2.57 12.49
CA GLY A 96 -13.44 3.86 11.79
C GLY A 96 -12.46 4.05 10.62
N ILE A 97 -11.54 3.12 10.40
CA ILE A 97 -10.55 3.18 9.32
C ILE A 97 -11.06 2.41 8.10
N LYS A 98 -11.01 3.04 6.92
CA LYS A 98 -11.36 2.40 5.64
C LYS A 98 -10.21 1.53 5.15
N TYR A 99 -10.54 0.28 4.83
CA TYR A 99 -9.66 -0.70 4.21
C TYR A 99 -10.23 -1.15 2.87
N TYR A 100 -9.36 -1.29 1.89
CA TYR A 100 -9.67 -1.69 0.52
C TYR A 100 -9.02 -3.04 0.19
N ASN A 101 -9.80 -3.92 -0.45
CA ASN A 101 -9.39 -5.25 -0.89
C ASN A 101 -10.03 -5.61 -2.24
N SER A 102 -9.66 -6.77 -2.79
CA SER A 102 -10.23 -7.29 -4.04
C SER A 102 -11.76 -7.42 -3.94
N LYS A 103 -12.47 -7.06 -5.02
CA LYS A 103 -13.93 -7.24 -5.11
C LYS A 103 -14.34 -8.71 -5.13
N HIS A 104 -13.55 -9.52 -5.82
CA HIS A 104 -13.73 -10.96 -5.90
C HIS A 104 -12.79 -11.57 -4.86
N GLY A 105 -13.37 -11.97 -3.72
CA GLY A 105 -12.65 -12.85 -2.79
C GLY A 105 -12.34 -14.15 -3.52
N LYS A 106 -11.08 -14.59 -3.47
CA LYS A 106 -10.80 -16.02 -3.69
C LYS A 106 -11.34 -16.81 -2.51
#